data_AF-A0A956CNL2-F1
#
_entry.id   AF-A0A956CNL2-F1
#
_cell.length_a   1.000
_cell.length_b   1.000
_cell.length_c   1.000
_cell.angle_alpha   90.00
_cell.angle_beta   90.00
_cell.angle_gamma   90.00
#
_symmetry.space_group_name_H-M   'P 1'
#
loop_
_entity.id
_entity.type
_entity.pdbx_description
1 polymer ?
#
loop_
_entity_poly.entity_id
_entity_poly.type
_entity_poly.pdbx_seq_one_letter_code
_entity_poly.pdbx_strand_id
1 'polypeptide(L)'
;MVLTSSLRRMVGLCLLAGSSLWVGCSSSHQFEPTRDAGGIVRRTDAGDGATPTDDSGDKPPACVPPKHLLIELQGSTSKLRMGWSGLGHKIRLADGIEFGMEVFGCDDRCEECRFSGPVRTPKAGIVHQRCVGATENTCSSDEDCGSNGKCRYYLGPNFDLKITDDLALCSLAFFEPLENAIPNGERLDSAPVQGIMNLKSGKSTVTSMNMRIYSALICGECGNDPTVGDGLLGGTCSTLTRFGQPCDVVATSPTGKRVSYECPPVGDPALGIAVQMAPLSTDSIVWTLTSDSPKCAGESGSRCWCGICDDPPDRMCRRDADCIGTCQPAPRTKPDACVQGIPYANAACSITDQERNIGSCTAQISDSIFTTPAGCFGGDGVLDTKIAAVGDYQAFDENGVATATLAGLACMPQSASAQIGDALGLPGPASVEIPMTVTILDEN
;
A
#
# COMPACT_ATOMS: atom_id res chain seq x y z
N MET A 1 9.36 15.29 -70.80
CA MET A 1 8.36 16.26 -70.30
C MET A 1 8.46 16.20 -68.78
N VAL A 2 9.19 17.04 -68.04
CA VAL A 2 9.38 18.51 -68.02
C VAL A 2 8.10 19.27 -67.70
N LEU A 3 8.00 19.74 -66.45
CA LEU A 3 7.42 21.00 -65.93
C LEU A 3 7.43 20.90 -64.39
N THR A 4 8.43 21.36 -63.62
CA THR A 4 8.91 22.73 -63.25
C THR A 4 7.99 23.60 -62.38
N SER A 5 8.50 23.95 -61.19
CA SER A 5 8.45 25.26 -60.47
C SER A 5 7.09 25.79 -59.99
N SER A 6 6.90 26.49 -58.87
CA SER A 6 7.70 27.38 -58.00
C SER A 6 6.95 27.54 -56.65
N LEU A 7 7.51 27.63 -55.43
CA LEU A 7 8.55 28.50 -54.81
C LEU A 7 7.94 29.63 -53.93
N ARG A 8 8.29 29.61 -52.62
CA ARG A 8 8.66 30.72 -51.69
C ARG A 8 8.50 30.22 -50.23
N ARG A 9 9.55 29.79 -49.50
CA ARG A 9 10.62 30.53 -48.77
C ARG A 9 10.14 31.70 -47.89
N MET A 10 10.36 31.57 -46.58
CA MET A 10 11.25 32.48 -45.83
C MET A 10 11.89 31.75 -44.65
N VAL A 11 13.19 32.03 -44.49
CA VAL A 11 14.15 31.52 -43.53
C VAL A 11 14.36 32.62 -42.48
N GLY A 12 14.45 32.25 -41.21
CA GLY A 12 14.94 33.11 -40.13
C GLY A 12 16.01 32.37 -39.32
N LEU A 13 17.27 32.70 -39.60
CA LEU A 13 18.48 32.23 -38.92
C LEU A 13 18.86 33.31 -37.89
N CYS A 14 19.04 32.94 -36.62
CA CYS A 14 19.79 33.74 -35.65
C CYS A 14 20.73 32.82 -34.86
N LEU A 15 22.02 33.08 -35.01
CA LEU A 15 23.15 32.55 -34.24
C LEU A 15 23.84 33.77 -33.63
N LEU A 16 24.16 33.71 -32.32
CA LEU A 16 25.23 34.41 -31.57
C LEU A 16 24.94 34.11 -30.08
N ALA A 17 25.66 33.20 -29.43
CA ALA A 17 26.92 33.41 -28.70
C ALA A 17 26.76 34.13 -27.35
N GLY A 18 27.16 33.47 -26.25
CA GLY A 18 27.72 34.15 -25.08
C GLY A 18 27.22 33.75 -23.69
N SER A 19 28.17 33.20 -22.91
CA SER A 19 28.39 33.42 -21.46
C SER A 19 27.45 32.83 -20.40
N SER A 20 27.96 31.78 -19.75
CA SER A 20 28.23 31.64 -18.31
C SER A 20 27.56 32.64 -17.34
N LEU A 21 26.56 32.18 -16.59
CA LEU A 21 26.38 32.37 -15.14
C LEU A 21 25.05 31.71 -14.75
N TRP A 22 25.08 30.58 -14.04
CA TRP A 22 23.94 30.18 -13.21
C TRP A 22 24.37 30.30 -11.76
N VAL A 23 23.90 31.40 -11.16
CA VAL A 23 23.92 31.67 -9.73
C VAL A 23 23.01 30.64 -9.07
N GLY A 24 23.55 29.90 -8.11
CA GLY A 24 22.80 28.97 -7.29
C GLY A 24 21.77 29.71 -6.43
N CYS A 25 20.52 29.28 -6.51
CA CYS A 25 19.56 29.45 -5.43
C CYS A 25 19.41 28.11 -4.73
N SER A 26 20.29 27.87 -3.75
CA SER A 26 20.06 26.89 -2.70
C SER A 26 19.06 27.51 -1.72
N SER A 27 17.81 27.03 -1.72
CA SER A 27 16.88 27.27 -0.62
C SER A 27 16.86 26.02 0.26
N SER A 28 17.87 25.91 1.12
CA SER A 28 17.85 25.00 2.26
C SER A 28 16.82 25.51 3.28
N HIS A 29 15.57 25.07 3.17
CA HIS A 29 14.67 25.09 4.32
C HIS A 29 15.04 23.90 5.20
N GLN A 30 15.96 24.15 6.14
CA GLN A 30 16.11 23.32 7.32
C GLN A 30 14.81 23.45 8.12
N PHE A 31 13.98 22.41 8.06
CA PHE A 31 12.97 22.17 9.08
C PHE A 31 13.72 21.68 10.32
N GLU A 32 13.90 22.56 11.29
CA GLU A 32 14.25 22.15 12.65
C GLU A 32 13.01 21.47 13.26
N PRO A 33 13.10 20.21 13.74
CA PRO A 33 12.05 19.66 14.56
C PRO A 33 12.07 20.39 15.91
N THR A 34 11.00 21.13 16.20
CA THR A 34 10.73 21.67 17.53
C THR A 34 10.67 20.53 18.53
N ARG A 35 11.76 20.39 19.30
CA ARG A 35 11.77 19.67 20.58
C ARG A 35 10.90 20.44 21.56
N ASP A 36 9.64 20.07 21.68
CA ASP A 36 8.86 20.37 22.88
C ASP A 36 9.34 19.45 24.02
N ALA A 37 10.45 19.83 24.62
CA ALA A 37 10.82 19.39 25.95
C ALA A 37 9.92 20.13 26.94
N GLY A 38 8.77 19.53 27.25
CA GLY A 38 7.90 19.97 28.36
C GLY A 38 8.66 19.91 29.68
N GLY A 39 9.19 21.05 30.10
CA GLY A 39 9.81 21.25 31.40
C GLY A 39 8.79 21.10 32.52
N ILE A 40 9.09 20.22 33.47
CA ILE A 40 8.36 20.10 34.73
C ILE A 40 8.59 21.38 35.54
N VAL A 41 7.60 22.27 35.53
CA VAL A 41 7.53 23.40 36.47
C VAL A 41 6.93 22.87 37.78
N ARG A 42 7.79 22.58 38.77
CA ARG A 42 7.37 22.45 40.17
C ARG A 42 7.07 23.85 40.71
N ARG A 43 5.79 24.20 40.80
CA ARG A 43 5.30 25.29 41.66
C ARG A 43 4.94 24.70 43.02
N THR A 44 5.72 25.06 44.04
CA THR A 44 5.36 24.93 45.45
C THR A 44 4.76 26.24 45.89
N ASP A 45 3.43 26.31 45.98
CA ASP A 45 2.76 27.35 46.74
C ASP A 45 1.77 26.67 47.69
N ALA A 46 2.10 26.77 48.99
CA ALA A 46 1.25 26.40 50.10
C ALA A 46 0.20 27.51 50.29
N GLY A 47 -1.08 27.13 50.21
CA GLY A 47 -2.21 28.00 50.48
C GLY A 47 -3.40 27.17 50.90
N ASP A 48 -3.57 27.03 52.22
CA ASP A 48 -4.76 26.45 52.85
C ASP A 48 -5.97 27.37 52.57
N GLY A 49 -6.74 27.02 51.55
CA GLY A 49 -8.03 27.60 51.23
C GLY A 49 -9.02 26.49 50.92
N ALA A 50 -9.96 26.25 51.84
CA ALA A 50 -11.01 25.24 51.72
C ALA A 50 -11.72 25.36 50.36
N THR A 51 -11.46 24.40 49.48
CA THR A 51 -12.09 24.29 48.17
C THR A 51 -13.47 23.66 48.37
N PRO A 52 -14.55 24.23 47.81
CA PRO A 52 -15.85 23.58 47.81
C PRO A 52 -15.72 22.23 47.11
N THR A 53 -15.97 21.14 47.83
CA THR A 53 -16.13 19.80 47.26
C THR A 53 -17.47 19.78 46.54
N ASP A 54 -17.50 20.30 45.31
CA ASP A 54 -18.58 20.02 44.37
C ASP A 54 -18.32 18.60 43.83
N ASP A 55 -18.73 17.63 44.64
CA ASP A 55 -18.69 16.19 44.39
C ASP A 55 -19.86 15.76 43.49
N SER A 56 -20.37 16.69 42.69
CA SER A 56 -21.20 16.41 41.52
C SER A 56 -20.28 15.95 40.40
N GLY A 57 -19.73 14.75 40.59
CA GLY A 57 -18.92 14.04 39.61
C GLY A 57 -19.74 13.74 38.36
N ASP A 58 -19.86 14.74 37.49
CA ASP A 58 -20.31 14.63 36.12
C ASP A 58 -19.28 13.75 35.39
N LYS A 59 -19.44 12.42 35.55
CA LYS A 59 -18.75 11.45 34.72
C LYS A 59 -19.11 11.84 33.29
N PRO A 60 -18.13 12.16 32.43
CA PRO A 60 -18.42 12.47 31.03
C PRO A 60 -19.31 11.36 30.46
N PRO A 61 -20.31 11.70 29.64
CA PRO A 61 -21.27 10.73 29.11
C PRO A 61 -20.50 9.55 28.53
N ALA A 62 -20.90 8.34 28.92
CA ALA A 62 -20.26 7.11 28.44
C ALA A 62 -20.33 7.08 26.91
N CYS A 63 -19.21 6.75 26.27
CA CYS A 63 -19.20 6.65 24.82
C CYS A 63 -20.13 5.51 24.37
N VAL A 64 -20.91 5.76 23.31
CA VAL A 64 -21.70 4.73 22.64
C VAL A 64 -20.95 4.32 21.37
N PRO A 65 -20.23 3.18 21.37
CA PRO A 65 -19.46 2.78 20.22
C PRO A 65 -20.37 2.38 19.05
N PRO A 66 -20.01 2.73 17.81
CA PRO A 66 -20.70 2.24 16.63
C PRO A 66 -20.45 0.74 16.47
N LYS A 67 -21.34 0.06 15.75
CA LYS A 67 -21.14 -1.36 15.42
C LYS A 67 -20.33 -1.57 14.15
N HIS A 68 -20.36 -0.60 13.25
CA HIS A 68 -19.71 -0.71 11.96
C HIS A 68 -19.01 0.60 11.55
N LEU A 69 -17.95 0.44 10.77
CA LEU A 69 -17.31 1.50 10.01
C LEU A 69 -17.44 1.17 8.53
N LEU A 70 -17.56 2.19 7.71
CA LEU A 70 -17.32 2.11 6.27
C LEU A 70 -15.90 2.64 6.01
N ILE A 71 -15.08 1.84 5.36
CA ILE A 71 -13.75 2.22 4.90
C ILE A 71 -13.82 2.43 3.41
N GLU A 72 -13.44 3.61 2.93
CA GLU A 72 -13.27 3.91 1.52
C GLU A 72 -11.78 4.13 1.22
N LEU A 73 -11.22 3.34 0.30
CA LEU A 73 -9.82 3.49 -0.10
C LEU A 73 -9.64 4.59 -1.14
N GLN A 74 -8.64 5.45 -0.91
CA GLN A 74 -8.18 6.43 -1.90
C GLN A 74 -6.99 5.83 -2.66
N GLY A 75 -7.29 4.89 -3.56
CA GLY A 75 -6.28 4.12 -4.27
C GLY A 75 -5.33 4.93 -5.16
N SER A 76 -5.78 6.02 -5.78
CA SER A 76 -4.96 6.87 -6.65
C SER A 76 -3.84 7.60 -5.91
N THR A 77 -4.01 7.84 -4.61
CA THR A 77 -3.02 8.46 -3.72
C THR A 77 -2.25 7.43 -2.90
N SER A 78 -2.69 6.17 -2.89
CA SER A 78 -1.97 5.07 -2.26
C SER A 78 -0.57 4.88 -2.84
N LYS A 79 0.35 4.45 -1.98
CA LYS A 79 1.75 4.18 -2.35
C LYS A 79 2.11 2.80 -1.86
N LEU A 80 2.01 1.81 -2.74
CA LEU A 80 2.67 0.53 -2.54
C LEU A 80 4.02 0.54 -3.28
N ARG A 81 5.07 0.19 -2.54
CA ARG A 81 6.44 0.06 -3.01
C ARG A 81 6.95 -1.29 -2.56
N MET A 82 7.48 -2.08 -3.48
CA MET A 82 7.93 -3.44 -3.21
C MET A 82 9.34 -3.67 -3.74
N GLY A 83 10.09 -4.44 -2.95
CA GLY A 83 11.44 -4.90 -3.20
C GLY A 83 12.52 -3.83 -3.05
N TRP A 84 13.78 -4.28 -3.03
CA TRP A 84 14.96 -3.42 -2.83
C TRP A 84 15.08 -2.30 -3.85
N SER A 85 14.82 -2.66 -5.10
CA SER A 85 14.86 -1.78 -6.24
C SER A 85 14.08 -2.41 -7.37
N GLY A 86 13.46 -1.57 -8.18
CA GLY A 86 12.78 -2.03 -9.35
C GLY A 86 11.56 -1.20 -9.67
N LEU A 87 10.66 -1.82 -10.39
CA LEU A 87 9.53 -1.17 -11.01
C LEU A 87 8.24 -1.33 -10.21
N GLY A 88 8.28 -2.13 -9.14
CA GLY A 88 7.19 -2.30 -8.16
C GLY A 88 6.93 -1.08 -7.28
N HIS A 89 7.33 0.11 -7.71
CA HIS A 89 7.09 1.37 -7.00
C HIS A 89 5.94 2.11 -7.67
N LYS A 90 5.15 2.84 -6.86
CA LYS A 90 3.95 3.58 -7.33
C LYS A 90 2.83 2.64 -7.78
N ILE A 91 2.78 1.44 -7.21
CA ILE A 91 1.59 0.61 -7.31
C ILE A 91 0.46 1.35 -6.61
N ARG A 92 -0.62 1.60 -7.34
CA ARG A 92 -1.83 2.29 -6.89
C ARG A 92 -2.99 1.32 -6.90
N LEU A 93 -3.82 1.39 -5.88
CA LEU A 93 -5.11 0.72 -5.85
C LEU A 93 -6.14 1.51 -6.67
N ALA A 94 -7.33 0.94 -6.89
CA ALA A 94 -8.44 1.71 -7.45
C ALA A 94 -9.07 2.61 -6.38
N ASP A 95 -9.61 3.76 -6.79
CA ASP A 95 -10.39 4.65 -5.92
C ASP A 95 -11.80 4.10 -5.67
N GLY A 96 -12.42 4.56 -4.57
CA GLY A 96 -13.84 4.30 -4.28
C GLY A 96 -14.14 2.85 -3.90
N ILE A 97 -13.12 2.08 -3.51
CA ILE A 97 -13.33 0.74 -2.97
C ILE A 97 -13.84 0.90 -1.53
N GLU A 98 -15.07 0.46 -1.29
CA GLU A 98 -15.73 0.55 0.01
C GLU A 98 -15.86 -0.81 0.67
N PHE A 99 -15.60 -0.89 1.97
CA PHE A 99 -15.91 -2.09 2.75
C PHE A 99 -16.21 -1.81 4.20
N GLY A 100 -16.99 -2.69 4.82
CA GLY A 100 -17.34 -2.61 6.22
C GLY A 100 -16.27 -3.16 7.13
N MET A 101 -16.16 -2.60 8.33
CA MET A 101 -15.47 -3.20 9.47
C MET A 101 -16.43 -3.28 10.63
N GLU A 102 -16.52 -4.42 11.31
CA GLU A 102 -17.22 -4.55 12.58
C GLU A 102 -16.38 -3.93 13.69
N VAL A 103 -17.01 -3.18 14.59
CA VAL A 103 -16.39 -2.54 15.76
C VAL A 103 -16.96 -3.14 17.04
N PHE A 104 -16.09 -3.48 17.99
CA PHE A 104 -16.45 -4.13 19.23
C PHE A 104 -15.39 -3.91 20.32
N GLY A 105 -15.69 -4.36 21.54
CA GLY A 105 -14.71 -4.38 22.64
C GLY A 105 -14.15 -3.00 23.00
N CYS A 106 -15.00 -1.97 22.93
CA CYS A 106 -14.62 -0.60 23.26
C CYS A 106 -14.55 -0.36 24.77
N ASP A 107 -13.62 0.47 25.21
CA ASP A 107 -13.63 1.02 26.57
C ASP A 107 -14.73 2.09 26.75
N ASP A 108 -14.99 2.50 28.01
CA ASP A 108 -15.99 3.51 28.38
C ASP A 108 -15.82 4.87 27.65
N ARG A 109 -14.64 5.10 27.06
CA ARG A 109 -14.23 6.37 26.43
C ARG A 109 -14.07 6.25 24.91
N CYS A 110 -14.27 5.07 24.32
CA CYS A 110 -13.97 4.72 22.94
C CYS A 110 -12.54 5.12 22.48
N GLU A 111 -11.60 5.16 23.42
CA GLU A 111 -10.20 5.42 23.13
C GLU A 111 -9.48 4.16 22.66
N GLU A 112 -10.02 2.99 23.02
CA GLU A 112 -9.57 1.68 22.56
C GLU A 112 -10.79 0.86 22.12
N CYS A 113 -11.05 0.83 20.82
CA CYS A 113 -12.05 0.01 20.17
C CYS A 113 -11.38 -1.00 19.25
N ARG A 114 -11.83 -2.25 19.28
CA ARG A 114 -11.35 -3.28 18.37
C ARG A 114 -12.18 -3.29 17.11
N PHE A 115 -11.55 -3.69 16.01
CA PHE A 115 -12.25 -3.89 14.76
C PHE A 115 -11.81 -5.17 14.05
N SER A 116 -12.69 -5.66 13.19
CA SER A 116 -12.48 -6.84 12.35
C SER A 116 -13.24 -6.74 11.03
N GLY A 117 -12.68 -7.28 9.96
CA GLY A 117 -13.37 -7.33 8.68
C GLY A 117 -12.48 -7.84 7.56
N PRO A 118 -12.87 -7.60 6.30
CA PRO A 118 -14.04 -6.83 5.90
C PRO A 118 -15.35 -7.58 6.17
N VAL A 119 -16.42 -6.83 6.43
CA VAL A 119 -17.81 -7.31 6.53
C VAL A 119 -18.68 -6.59 5.52
N ARG A 120 -19.79 -7.22 5.12
CA ARG A 120 -20.76 -6.58 4.23
C ARG A 120 -21.54 -5.51 5.00
N THR A 121 -21.58 -4.29 4.48
CA THR A 121 -22.43 -3.23 5.01
C THR A 121 -23.56 -2.93 4.03
N PRO A 122 -24.76 -2.56 4.51
CA PRO A 122 -25.86 -2.15 3.63
C PRO A 122 -25.58 -0.88 2.82
N LYS A 123 -24.62 -0.05 3.27
CA LYS A 123 -24.27 1.22 2.62
C LYS A 123 -23.25 1.07 1.49
N ALA A 124 -22.49 -0.02 1.43
CA ALA A 124 -21.56 -0.24 0.33
C ALA A 124 -22.36 -0.44 -0.96
N GLY A 125 -22.13 0.42 -1.96
CA GLY A 125 -22.87 0.38 -3.23
C GLY A 125 -22.63 -0.90 -4.03
N ILE A 126 -21.46 -1.50 -3.87
CA ILE A 126 -21.00 -2.66 -4.64
C ILE A 126 -20.70 -3.84 -3.73
N VAL A 127 -21.17 -5.03 -4.11
CA VAL A 127 -20.85 -6.27 -3.38
C VAL A 127 -19.48 -6.77 -3.83
N HIS A 128 -18.49 -6.56 -2.96
CA HIS A 128 -17.10 -6.96 -3.17
C HIS A 128 -16.82 -8.44 -2.83
N GLN A 129 -17.77 -9.12 -2.17
CA GLN A 129 -17.62 -10.51 -1.79
C GLN A 129 -18.00 -11.44 -2.96
N ARG A 130 -17.00 -12.11 -3.55
CA ARG A 130 -17.09 -12.82 -4.84
C ARG A 130 -16.32 -14.14 -4.83
N CYS A 131 -16.65 -15.02 -5.77
CA CYS A 131 -16.00 -16.32 -5.91
C CYS A 131 -14.64 -16.22 -6.61
N VAL A 132 -13.61 -16.86 -6.03
CA VAL A 132 -12.22 -16.72 -6.50
C VAL A 132 -12.01 -17.15 -7.96
N GLY A 133 -12.69 -18.22 -8.39
CA GLY A 133 -12.63 -18.73 -9.76
C GLY A 133 -13.67 -18.14 -10.72
N ALA A 134 -14.57 -17.27 -10.23
CA ALA A 134 -15.63 -16.66 -11.03
C ALA A 134 -16.04 -15.33 -10.40
N THR A 135 -15.24 -14.28 -10.62
CA THR A 135 -15.42 -12.98 -9.94
C THR A 135 -16.73 -12.30 -10.27
N GLU A 136 -17.38 -12.62 -11.38
CA GLU A 136 -18.74 -12.16 -11.70
C GLU A 136 -19.80 -12.65 -10.70
N ASN A 137 -19.52 -13.75 -9.99
CA ASN A 137 -20.45 -14.34 -9.05
C ASN A 137 -20.23 -13.75 -7.65
N THR A 138 -21.21 -12.99 -7.17
CA THR A 138 -21.26 -12.60 -5.76
C THR A 138 -21.56 -13.79 -4.86
N CYS A 139 -21.06 -13.76 -3.64
CA CYS A 139 -21.24 -14.83 -2.66
C CYS A 139 -21.34 -14.27 -1.25
N SER A 140 -21.90 -15.07 -0.34
CA SER A 140 -21.94 -14.81 1.10
C SER A 140 -21.12 -15.83 1.90
N SER A 141 -20.90 -17.01 1.33
CA SER A 141 -20.21 -18.15 1.93
C SER A 141 -19.44 -18.93 0.88
N ASP A 142 -18.49 -19.78 1.32
CA ASP A 142 -17.72 -20.64 0.41
C ASP A 142 -18.62 -21.62 -0.36
N GLU A 143 -19.74 -22.03 0.24
CA GLU A 143 -20.71 -22.95 -0.35
C GLU A 143 -21.37 -22.39 -1.61
N ASP A 144 -21.60 -21.07 -1.65
CA ASP A 144 -22.20 -20.38 -2.81
C ASP A 144 -21.33 -20.50 -4.07
N CYS A 145 -20.03 -20.74 -3.89
CA CYS A 145 -19.07 -20.78 -5.00
C CYS A 145 -18.93 -22.18 -5.63
N GLY A 146 -19.28 -23.26 -4.94
CA GLY A 146 -19.17 -24.62 -5.46
C GLY A 146 -17.77 -24.92 -6.05
N SER A 147 -17.72 -25.27 -7.34
CA SER A 147 -16.46 -25.54 -8.05
C SER A 147 -15.65 -24.28 -8.41
N ASN A 148 -16.23 -23.09 -8.26
CA ASN A 148 -15.56 -21.81 -8.53
C ASN A 148 -14.67 -21.36 -7.37
N GLY A 149 -14.35 -22.26 -6.44
CA GLY A 149 -13.42 -22.01 -5.36
C GLY A 149 -14.10 -21.39 -4.14
N LYS A 150 -13.49 -20.32 -3.64
CA LYS A 150 -13.76 -19.78 -2.31
C LYS A 150 -14.39 -18.41 -2.38
N CYS A 151 -15.17 -18.06 -1.36
CA CYS A 151 -15.81 -16.77 -1.28
C CYS A 151 -14.90 -15.77 -0.58
N ARG A 152 -14.49 -14.72 -1.27
CA ARG A 152 -13.49 -13.76 -0.78
C ARG A 152 -13.93 -12.33 -0.99
N TYR A 153 -13.44 -11.44 -0.15
CA TYR A 153 -13.71 -10.02 -0.24
C TYR A 153 -12.62 -9.35 -1.08
N TYR A 154 -13.00 -8.81 -2.24
CA TYR A 154 -12.08 -8.20 -3.19
C TYR A 154 -11.86 -6.72 -2.91
N LEU A 155 -10.62 -6.26 -3.06
CA LEU A 155 -10.26 -4.85 -3.10
C LEU A 155 -10.47 -4.29 -4.51
N GLY A 156 -11.73 -4.28 -4.93
CA GLY A 156 -12.12 -3.82 -6.26
C GLY A 156 -11.94 -4.86 -7.38
N PRO A 157 -12.31 -4.49 -8.62
CA PRO A 157 -12.05 -5.28 -9.83
C PRO A 157 -10.55 -5.33 -10.13
N ASN A 158 -10.15 -5.92 -11.26
CA ASN A 158 -8.75 -6.00 -11.62
C ASN A 158 -8.10 -4.61 -11.78
N PHE A 159 -6.83 -4.49 -11.42
CA PHE A 159 -6.04 -3.27 -11.59
C PHE A 159 -4.73 -3.55 -12.32
N ASP A 160 -4.28 -2.55 -13.08
CA ASP A 160 -3.04 -2.63 -13.84
C ASP A 160 -1.84 -2.29 -12.93
N LEU A 161 -0.94 -3.24 -12.79
CA LEU A 161 0.41 -3.04 -12.27
C LEU A 161 1.33 -2.78 -13.45
N LYS A 162 1.57 -1.52 -13.78
CA LYS A 162 2.59 -1.16 -14.76
C LYS A 162 3.98 -1.37 -14.13
N ILE A 163 4.67 -2.41 -14.57
CA ILE A 163 6.04 -2.71 -14.16
C ILE A 163 6.97 -1.95 -15.11
N THR A 164 7.11 -2.39 -16.37
CA THR A 164 7.87 -1.63 -17.38
C THR A 164 6.91 -0.91 -18.34
N ASP A 165 7.45 -0.16 -19.31
CA ASP A 165 6.66 0.31 -20.45
C ASP A 165 6.09 -0.85 -21.29
N ASP A 166 6.74 -2.01 -21.27
CA ASP A 166 6.38 -3.20 -22.05
C ASP A 166 5.76 -4.34 -21.23
N LEU A 167 5.71 -4.21 -19.90
CA LEU A 167 5.21 -5.21 -18.97
C LEU A 167 4.21 -4.57 -18.01
N ALA A 168 2.93 -4.84 -18.26
CA ALA A 168 1.86 -4.59 -17.30
C ALA A 168 1.33 -5.94 -16.82
N LEU A 169 1.14 -6.08 -15.51
CA LEU A 169 0.39 -7.19 -14.94
C LEU A 169 -1.01 -6.71 -14.57
N CYS A 170 -1.95 -7.63 -14.59
CA CYS A 170 -3.35 -7.40 -14.33
C CYS A 170 -3.71 -8.16 -13.09
N SER A 171 -3.94 -7.43 -12.01
CA SER A 171 -3.97 -8.01 -10.69
C SER A 171 -5.34 -7.91 -10.05
N LEU A 172 -5.69 -8.91 -9.26
CA LEU A 172 -6.84 -8.94 -8.39
C LEU A 172 -6.32 -9.08 -6.97
N ALA A 173 -6.74 -8.19 -6.07
CA ALA A 173 -6.42 -8.28 -4.66
C ALA A 173 -7.66 -8.67 -3.87
N PHE A 174 -7.51 -9.63 -2.97
CA PHE A 174 -8.59 -10.05 -2.08
C PHE A 174 -8.05 -10.46 -0.72
N PHE A 175 -8.91 -10.38 0.28
CA PHE A 175 -8.58 -10.78 1.63
C PHE A 175 -8.78 -12.28 1.83
N GLU A 176 -7.78 -12.95 2.40
CA GLU A 176 -7.87 -14.35 2.81
C GLU A 176 -8.04 -14.43 4.32
N PRO A 177 -9.05 -15.15 4.83
CA PRO A 177 -9.17 -15.40 6.27
C PRO A 177 -7.86 -15.89 6.88
N LEU A 178 -7.62 -15.55 8.13
CA LEU A 178 -6.47 -16.09 8.86
C LEU A 178 -6.66 -17.61 9.01
N GLU A 179 -5.61 -18.36 8.72
CA GLU A 179 -5.64 -19.83 8.80
C GLU A 179 -6.02 -20.32 10.20
N ASN A 180 -5.55 -19.60 11.22
CA ASN A 180 -5.91 -19.82 12.60
C ASN A 180 -6.60 -18.58 13.15
N ALA A 181 -7.74 -18.77 13.81
CA ALA A 181 -8.36 -17.68 14.56
C ALA A 181 -7.39 -17.24 15.67
N ILE A 182 -7.05 -15.95 15.69
CA ILE A 182 -6.14 -15.37 16.68
C ILE A 182 -6.92 -14.53 17.69
N PRO A 183 -6.40 -14.34 18.92
CA PRO A 183 -7.02 -13.44 19.87
C PRO A 183 -7.08 -11.99 19.36
N ASN A 184 -8.29 -11.44 19.30
CA ASN A 184 -8.56 -10.01 19.12
C ASN A 184 -9.42 -9.53 20.29
N GLY A 185 -8.75 -9.21 21.40
CA GLY A 185 -9.41 -8.97 22.69
C GLY A 185 -9.89 -10.29 23.30
N GLU A 186 -11.16 -10.32 23.71
CA GLU A 186 -11.78 -11.51 24.29
C GLU A 186 -12.28 -12.52 23.24
N ARG A 187 -12.23 -12.16 21.95
CA ARG A 187 -12.71 -12.98 20.84
C ARG A 187 -11.55 -13.68 20.12
N LEU A 188 -11.75 -14.93 19.73
CA LEU A 188 -10.94 -15.58 18.69
C LEU A 188 -11.54 -15.24 17.33
N ASP A 189 -10.72 -14.68 16.45
CA ASP A 189 -11.18 -14.09 15.20
C ASP A 189 -10.29 -14.53 14.03
N SER A 190 -10.93 -15.01 12.96
CA SER A 190 -10.27 -15.39 11.70
C SER A 190 -10.42 -14.31 10.62
N ALA A 191 -11.01 -13.16 10.94
CA ALA A 191 -11.14 -12.05 10.02
C ALA A 191 -9.76 -11.68 9.46
N PRO A 192 -9.66 -11.44 8.14
CA PRO A 192 -8.38 -11.18 7.48
C PRO A 192 -7.78 -9.84 7.88
N VAL A 193 -8.59 -8.87 8.31
CA VAL A 193 -8.16 -7.56 8.82
C VAL A 193 -8.64 -7.42 10.25
N GLN A 194 -7.71 -7.12 11.16
CA GLN A 194 -7.97 -6.94 12.58
C GLN A 194 -7.14 -5.79 13.12
N GLY A 195 -7.66 -5.10 14.13
CA GLY A 195 -6.91 -4.04 14.75
C GLY A 195 -7.62 -3.34 15.89
N ILE A 196 -7.03 -2.22 16.27
CA ILE A 196 -7.48 -1.34 17.35
C ILE A 196 -7.54 0.07 16.80
N MET A 197 -8.54 0.84 17.19
CA MET A 197 -8.66 2.26 16.88
C MET A 197 -9.13 3.06 18.07
N ASN A 198 -8.81 4.35 18.03
CA ASN A 198 -9.30 5.35 18.93
C ASN A 198 -10.34 6.18 18.17
N LEU A 199 -11.63 5.99 18.47
CA LEU A 199 -12.72 6.66 17.76
C LEU A 199 -12.78 8.17 18.00
N LYS A 200 -12.08 8.67 19.02
CA LYS A 200 -12.01 10.11 19.30
C LYS A 200 -10.96 10.81 18.44
N SER A 201 -9.79 10.20 18.31
CA SER A 201 -8.66 10.78 17.59
C SER A 201 -8.54 10.32 16.14
N GLY A 202 -9.16 9.20 15.75
CA GLY A 202 -8.98 8.58 14.44
C GLY A 202 -7.73 7.72 14.31
N LYS A 203 -6.88 7.68 15.36
CA LYS A 203 -5.67 6.86 15.39
C LYS A 203 -6.03 5.37 15.33
N SER A 204 -5.34 4.60 14.51
CA SER A 204 -5.56 3.15 14.42
C SER A 204 -4.29 2.35 14.19
N THR A 205 -4.34 1.07 14.56
CA THR A 205 -3.30 0.07 14.35
C THR A 205 -3.96 -1.21 13.85
N VAL A 206 -3.61 -1.63 12.65
CA VAL A 206 -4.02 -2.92 12.07
C VAL A 206 -2.99 -3.96 12.51
N THR A 207 -3.39 -4.85 13.41
CA THR A 207 -2.51 -5.90 13.96
C THR A 207 -2.42 -7.12 13.07
N SER A 208 -3.40 -7.33 12.19
CA SER A 208 -3.39 -8.40 11.20
C SER A 208 -4.01 -7.91 9.89
N MET A 209 -3.36 -8.24 8.78
CA MET A 209 -3.88 -8.04 7.42
C MET A 209 -3.36 -9.18 6.55
N ASN A 210 -4.26 -10.06 6.12
CA ASN A 210 -3.95 -11.17 5.23
C ASN A 210 -4.61 -10.96 3.87
N MET A 211 -3.80 -10.53 2.92
CA MET A 211 -4.23 -10.25 1.55
C MET A 211 -3.49 -11.15 0.57
N ARG A 212 -4.16 -11.52 -0.51
CA ARG A 212 -3.54 -12.16 -1.67
C ARG A 212 -3.70 -11.28 -2.90
N ILE A 213 -2.64 -11.24 -3.70
CA ILE A 213 -2.66 -10.64 -5.03
C ILE A 213 -2.49 -11.76 -6.05
N TYR A 214 -3.51 -11.95 -6.87
CA TYR A 214 -3.47 -12.73 -8.08
C TYR A 214 -3.02 -11.83 -9.23
N SER A 215 -2.12 -12.26 -10.09
CA SER A 215 -1.76 -11.49 -11.29
C SER A 215 -1.74 -12.35 -12.55
N ALA A 216 -2.22 -11.75 -13.66
CA ALA A 216 -2.14 -12.30 -15.02
C ALA A 216 -1.52 -11.27 -15.97
N LEU A 217 -1.27 -11.66 -17.22
CA LEU A 217 -0.62 -10.81 -18.22
C LEU A 217 -1.60 -9.92 -19.01
N ILE A 218 -2.88 -10.30 -19.08
CA ILE A 218 -3.88 -9.63 -19.90
C ILE A 218 -5.01 -9.13 -19.01
N CYS A 219 -5.33 -7.84 -19.13
CA CYS A 219 -6.31 -7.19 -18.27
C CYS A 219 -7.67 -7.31 -18.91
N GLY A 220 -8.65 -7.76 -18.14
CA GLY A 220 -10.05 -7.56 -18.49
C GLY A 220 -10.40 -6.09 -18.50
N GLU A 221 -11.06 -5.65 -19.57
CA GLU A 221 -11.63 -4.31 -19.64
C GLU A 221 -13.11 -4.42 -20.01
N CYS A 222 -13.91 -3.53 -19.45
CA CYS A 222 -15.33 -3.39 -19.73
C CYS A 222 -15.57 -2.09 -20.51
N GLY A 223 -15.88 -2.22 -21.80
CA GLY A 223 -16.12 -1.10 -22.69
C GLY A 223 -17.59 -0.71 -22.77
N ASN A 224 -17.86 0.53 -23.17
CA ASN A 224 -19.19 1.03 -23.56
C ASN A 224 -20.28 1.06 -22.47
N ASP A 225 -19.94 0.83 -21.20
CA ASP A 225 -20.90 1.01 -20.12
C ASP A 225 -21.21 2.51 -19.91
N PRO A 226 -22.45 3.00 -19.94
CA PRO A 226 -22.75 4.41 -19.74
C PRO A 226 -22.52 4.91 -18.31
N THR A 227 -22.59 4.04 -17.30
CA THR A 227 -22.57 4.45 -15.89
C THR A 227 -21.58 3.58 -15.12
N VAL A 228 -20.80 4.16 -14.21
CA VAL A 228 -19.82 3.41 -13.43
C VAL A 228 -20.47 2.95 -12.13
N GLY A 229 -20.45 1.64 -11.87
CA GLY A 229 -20.79 1.03 -10.58
C GLY A 229 -22.28 1.12 -10.25
N ASP A 230 -23.16 1.12 -11.25
CA ASP A 230 -24.61 1.16 -11.05
C ASP A 230 -25.23 -0.24 -10.88
N GLY A 231 -24.43 -1.30 -11.00
CA GLY A 231 -24.88 -2.69 -10.91
C GLY A 231 -25.57 -3.19 -12.18
N LEU A 232 -25.64 -2.38 -13.25
CA LEU A 232 -26.26 -2.75 -14.52
C LEU A 232 -25.18 -3.16 -15.51
N LEU A 233 -25.39 -4.28 -16.20
CA LEU A 233 -24.45 -4.80 -17.20
C LEU A 233 -24.58 -4.04 -18.53
N GLY A 234 -24.26 -2.75 -18.52
CA GLY A 234 -24.41 -1.83 -19.66
C GLY A 234 -23.27 -1.90 -20.68
N GLY A 235 -22.14 -2.49 -20.31
CA GLY A 235 -20.94 -2.62 -21.15
C GLY A 235 -20.72 -4.01 -21.75
N THR A 236 -19.58 -4.18 -22.43
CA THR A 236 -19.10 -5.48 -22.91
C THR A 236 -17.61 -5.70 -22.63
N CYS A 237 -17.26 -6.92 -22.25
CA CYS A 237 -15.87 -7.31 -22.01
C CYS A 237 -15.07 -7.38 -23.32
N SER A 238 -13.86 -6.82 -23.31
CA SER A 238 -12.95 -6.82 -24.47
C SER A 238 -11.95 -7.98 -24.49
N THR A 239 -11.88 -8.80 -23.43
CA THR A 239 -10.88 -9.87 -23.30
C THR A 239 -11.32 -11.23 -23.80
N LEU A 240 -10.36 -12.05 -24.23
CA LEU A 240 -10.58 -13.32 -24.91
C LEU A 240 -11.50 -14.32 -24.18
N THR A 241 -11.42 -14.45 -22.86
CA THR A 241 -12.21 -15.45 -22.11
C THR A 241 -13.68 -15.09 -22.00
N ARG A 242 -14.01 -13.79 -22.01
CA ARG A 242 -15.38 -13.28 -21.87
C ARG A 242 -15.74 -12.28 -22.96
N PHE A 243 -15.10 -12.38 -24.12
CA PHE A 243 -15.24 -11.39 -25.19
C PHE A 243 -16.72 -11.22 -25.59
N GLY A 244 -17.20 -9.99 -25.54
CA GLY A 244 -18.59 -9.64 -25.87
C GLY A 244 -19.63 -9.99 -24.79
N GLN A 245 -19.23 -10.56 -23.66
CA GLN A 245 -20.15 -10.78 -22.54
C GLN A 245 -20.50 -9.44 -21.87
N PRO A 246 -21.74 -9.27 -21.36
CA PRO A 246 -22.13 -8.06 -20.63
C PRO A 246 -21.29 -7.84 -19.37
N CYS A 247 -21.04 -6.58 -19.02
CA CYS A 247 -20.29 -6.19 -17.83
C CYS A 247 -20.75 -4.83 -17.27
N ASP A 248 -20.50 -4.62 -15.98
CA ASP A 248 -20.64 -3.33 -15.28
C ASP A 248 -19.24 -2.78 -14.96
N VAL A 249 -18.94 -1.56 -15.38
CA VAL A 249 -17.70 -0.87 -15.05
C VAL A 249 -17.74 -0.46 -13.59
N VAL A 250 -16.95 -1.13 -12.76
CA VAL A 250 -16.89 -0.84 -11.33
C VAL A 250 -15.90 0.28 -11.02
N ALA A 251 -14.79 0.35 -11.75
CA ALA A 251 -13.74 1.34 -11.49
C ALA A 251 -12.95 1.70 -12.74
N THR A 252 -12.10 2.71 -12.61
CA THR A 252 -11.07 3.03 -13.59
C THR A 252 -9.70 2.70 -12.99
N SER A 253 -8.91 1.88 -13.69
CA SER A 253 -7.56 1.53 -13.27
C SER A 253 -6.62 2.75 -13.31
N PRO A 254 -5.45 2.70 -12.66
CA PRO A 254 -4.48 3.79 -12.70
C PRO A 254 -3.98 4.15 -14.12
N THR A 255 -4.14 3.25 -15.09
CA THR A 255 -3.79 3.45 -16.51
C THR A 255 -4.95 4.03 -17.33
N GLY A 256 -6.10 4.29 -16.71
CA GLY A 256 -7.29 4.84 -17.36
C GLY A 256 -8.21 3.79 -17.97
N LYS A 257 -7.97 2.50 -17.73
CA LYS A 257 -8.82 1.42 -18.26
C LYS A 257 -10.06 1.24 -17.39
N ARG A 258 -11.19 0.98 -18.03
CA ARG A 258 -12.45 0.70 -17.35
C ARG A 258 -12.49 -0.79 -17.00
N VAL A 259 -12.55 -1.09 -15.70
CA VAL A 259 -12.38 -2.44 -15.17
C VAL A 259 -13.64 -2.93 -14.45
N SER A 260 -13.84 -4.24 -14.43
CA SER A 260 -15.09 -4.89 -14.04
C SER A 260 -14.81 -6.26 -13.44
N TYR A 261 -15.65 -6.73 -12.52
CA TYR A 261 -15.56 -8.10 -12.03
C TYR A 261 -16.04 -9.13 -13.07
N GLU A 262 -16.88 -8.70 -14.01
CA GLU A 262 -17.38 -9.53 -15.09
C GLU A 262 -16.34 -9.71 -16.19
N CYS A 263 -15.23 -8.97 -16.16
CA CYS A 263 -14.10 -9.12 -17.06
C CYS A 263 -12.83 -9.44 -16.25
N PRO A 264 -12.64 -10.68 -15.76
CA PRO A 264 -11.45 -11.02 -15.00
C PRO A 264 -10.19 -10.98 -15.89
N PRO A 265 -8.99 -10.84 -15.29
CA PRO A 265 -7.73 -10.99 -16.01
C PRO A 265 -7.63 -12.36 -16.70
N VAL A 266 -6.98 -12.40 -17.87
CA VAL A 266 -6.81 -13.63 -18.67
C VAL A 266 -5.40 -14.17 -18.52
N GLY A 267 -5.32 -15.46 -18.26
CA GLY A 267 -4.09 -16.23 -18.12
C GLY A 267 -4.18 -17.16 -16.91
N ASP A 268 -3.27 -18.12 -16.83
CA ASP A 268 -3.07 -18.83 -15.56
C ASP A 268 -2.68 -17.81 -14.48
N PRO A 269 -3.03 -18.05 -13.19
CA PRO A 269 -2.40 -17.38 -12.06
C PRO A 269 -0.90 -17.50 -12.20
N ALA A 270 -0.26 -16.53 -12.84
CA ALA A 270 1.19 -16.52 -12.95
C ALA A 270 1.80 -16.30 -11.56
N LEU A 271 1.03 -15.68 -10.66
CA LEU A 271 1.46 -15.21 -9.36
C LEU A 271 0.28 -15.20 -8.37
N GLY A 272 0.48 -15.87 -7.24
CA GLY A 272 -0.23 -15.57 -6.00
C GLY A 272 0.78 -15.01 -5.01
N ILE A 273 0.74 -13.70 -4.75
CA ILE A 273 1.59 -13.06 -3.74
C ILE A 273 0.78 -12.95 -2.46
N ALA A 274 1.21 -13.63 -1.40
CA ALA A 274 0.71 -13.38 -0.06
C ALA A 274 1.32 -12.05 0.42
N VAL A 275 0.47 -11.10 0.73
CA VAL A 275 0.84 -9.77 1.18
C VAL A 275 0.50 -9.68 2.67
N GLN A 276 1.50 -9.99 3.49
CA GLN A 276 1.43 -9.84 4.94
C GLN A 276 2.14 -8.54 5.32
N MET A 277 1.37 -7.46 5.52
CA MET A 277 1.95 -6.14 5.82
C MET A 277 1.70 -5.67 7.26
N ALA A 278 1.12 -6.52 8.11
CA ALA A 278 0.89 -6.17 9.49
C ALA A 278 2.19 -6.19 10.32
N PRO A 279 2.34 -5.28 11.30
CA PRO A 279 1.34 -4.27 11.67
C PRO A 279 1.31 -3.06 10.72
N LEU A 280 0.12 -2.54 10.44
CA LEU A 280 -0.06 -1.20 9.86
C LEU A 280 -0.47 -0.23 10.96
N SER A 281 -0.13 1.05 10.82
CA SER A 281 -0.49 2.09 11.78
C SER A 281 -0.80 3.40 11.08
N THR A 282 -1.67 4.22 11.67
CA THR A 282 -1.79 5.63 11.28
C THR A 282 -0.65 6.49 11.83
N ASP A 283 0.21 5.94 12.70
CA ASP A 283 1.51 6.55 12.98
C ASP A 283 2.50 6.22 11.86
N SER A 284 3.51 7.06 11.70
CA SER A 284 4.65 6.74 10.85
C SER A 284 5.45 5.55 11.42
N ILE A 285 5.81 4.60 10.55
CA ILE A 285 6.62 3.44 10.90
C ILE A 285 8.01 3.63 10.31
N VAL A 286 9.03 3.46 11.15
CA VAL A 286 10.44 3.61 10.75
C VAL A 286 11.18 2.31 11.05
N TRP A 287 11.90 1.78 10.07
CA TRP A 287 12.91 0.76 10.29
C TRP A 287 14.30 1.39 10.33
N THR A 288 15.20 0.78 11.08
CA THR A 288 16.60 1.17 11.18
C THR A 288 17.44 -0.09 11.03
N LEU A 289 18.47 -0.04 10.18
CA LEU A 289 19.43 -1.14 10.08
C LEU A 289 20.24 -1.21 11.37
N THR A 290 20.27 -2.38 11.99
CA THR A 290 20.98 -2.63 13.24
C THR A 290 21.92 -3.82 13.09
N SER A 291 22.70 -4.13 14.13
CA SER A 291 23.52 -5.34 14.18
C SER A 291 22.71 -6.63 14.02
N ASP A 292 21.43 -6.59 14.38
CA ASP A 292 20.53 -7.74 14.39
C ASP A 292 19.79 -7.90 13.06
N SER A 293 19.98 -6.95 12.13
CA SER A 293 19.48 -7.05 10.76
C SER A 293 20.26 -8.14 10.00
N PRO A 294 19.62 -8.86 9.07
CA PRO A 294 20.29 -9.90 8.29
C PRO A 294 21.45 -9.32 7.50
N LYS A 295 22.46 -10.14 7.24
CA LYS A 295 23.52 -9.77 6.29
C LYS A 295 22.95 -9.79 4.86
N CYS A 296 23.53 -9.00 3.97
CA CYS A 296 23.19 -9.08 2.55
C CYS A 296 23.87 -10.29 1.87
N ALA A 297 23.22 -10.88 0.87
CA ALA A 297 23.78 -12.02 0.16
C ALA A 297 24.95 -11.58 -0.73
N GLY A 298 26.14 -12.16 -0.48
CA GLY A 298 27.33 -11.95 -1.33
C GLY A 298 28.16 -10.70 -1.02
N GLU A 299 27.81 -9.92 0.01
CA GLU A 299 28.59 -8.75 0.44
C GLU A 299 29.05 -8.88 1.90
N SER A 300 30.36 -8.83 2.11
CA SER A 300 30.94 -8.95 3.45
C SER A 300 30.69 -7.67 4.26
N GLY A 301 29.86 -7.77 5.30
CA GLY A 301 29.69 -6.72 6.32
C GLY A 301 28.43 -5.87 6.15
N SER A 302 27.83 -5.83 4.96
CA SER A 302 26.60 -5.07 4.70
C SER A 302 25.37 -5.70 5.37
N ARG A 303 24.48 -4.85 5.90
CA ARG A 303 23.18 -5.26 6.45
C ARG A 303 22.04 -4.99 5.48
N CYS A 304 21.07 -5.89 5.52
CA CYS A 304 19.90 -5.86 4.65
C CYS A 304 18.62 -5.69 5.47
N TRP A 305 17.59 -5.05 4.88
CA TRP A 305 16.29 -4.84 5.50
C TRP A 305 15.53 -6.12 5.75
N CYS A 306 15.73 -7.11 4.89
CA CYS A 306 14.97 -8.35 4.88
C CYS A 306 15.87 -9.56 4.69
N GLY A 307 15.50 -10.63 5.37
CA GLY A 307 16.14 -11.93 5.37
C GLY A 307 15.09 -13.04 5.41
N ILE A 308 15.55 -14.27 5.60
CA ILE A 308 14.70 -15.45 5.78
C ILE A 308 15.12 -16.15 7.07
N CYS A 309 14.17 -16.62 7.86
CA CYS A 309 14.43 -17.39 9.05
C CYS A 309 15.01 -18.76 8.71
N ASP A 310 15.92 -19.25 9.54
CA ASP A 310 16.37 -20.64 9.49
C ASP A 310 15.24 -21.63 9.86
N ASP A 311 14.36 -21.23 10.78
CA ASP A 311 13.22 -22.04 11.25
C ASP A 311 11.99 -21.15 11.61
N PRO A 312 10.82 -21.35 10.98
CA PRO A 312 10.62 -22.19 9.79
C PRO A 312 11.31 -21.59 8.56
N PRO A 313 11.86 -22.43 7.67
CA PRO A 313 12.42 -21.95 6.41
C PRO A 313 11.33 -21.24 5.60
N ASP A 314 11.74 -20.24 4.81
CA ASP A 314 10.88 -19.39 3.97
C ASP A 314 10.05 -18.32 4.70
N ARG A 315 10.09 -18.26 6.04
CA ARG A 315 9.52 -17.13 6.77
C ARG A 315 10.41 -15.90 6.61
N MET A 316 9.84 -14.83 6.05
CA MET A 316 10.53 -13.55 5.96
C MET A 316 10.78 -12.96 7.35
N CYS A 317 11.95 -12.36 7.53
CA CYS A 317 12.34 -11.70 8.77
C CYS A 317 13.04 -10.37 8.49
N ARG A 318 12.99 -9.46 9.46
CA ARG A 318 13.73 -8.20 9.44
C ARG A 318 14.94 -8.25 10.36
N ARG A 319 14.86 -9.05 11.42
CA ARG A 319 15.89 -9.22 12.46
C ARG A 319 15.79 -10.60 13.09
N ASP A 320 16.83 -11.00 13.81
CA ASP A 320 16.89 -12.30 14.50
C ASP A 320 15.68 -12.56 15.42
N ALA A 321 15.18 -11.53 16.11
CA ALA A 321 14.03 -11.64 17.01
C ALA A 321 12.70 -12.02 16.31
N ASP A 322 12.64 -11.95 14.98
CA ASP A 322 11.46 -12.37 14.23
C ASP A 322 11.46 -13.89 13.95
N CYS A 323 12.57 -14.58 14.24
CA CYS A 323 12.82 -15.99 13.95
C CYS A 323 12.98 -16.83 15.22
N ILE A 324 12.74 -18.13 15.08
CA ILE A 324 13.29 -19.13 16.01
C ILE A 324 14.72 -19.39 15.54
N GLY A 325 15.67 -18.58 16.03
CA GLY A 325 17.07 -18.63 15.60
C GLY A 325 17.54 -17.31 14.98
N THR A 326 18.21 -17.38 13.84
CA THR A 326 18.81 -16.23 13.16
C THR A 326 18.09 -15.87 11.86
N CYS A 327 18.07 -14.59 11.55
CA CYS A 327 17.58 -14.05 10.29
C CYS A 327 18.72 -14.06 9.28
N GLN A 328 18.67 -15.02 8.35
CA GLN A 328 19.73 -15.20 7.35
C GLN A 328 19.56 -14.28 6.14
N PRO A 329 20.64 -14.08 5.36
CA PRO A 329 20.54 -13.41 4.07
C PRO A 329 19.51 -14.07 3.16
N ALA A 330 18.53 -13.30 2.70
CA ALA A 330 17.65 -13.79 1.64
C ALA A 330 18.37 -13.76 0.29
N PRO A 331 18.07 -14.69 -0.64
CA PRO A 331 18.66 -14.69 -1.98
C PRO A 331 18.48 -13.34 -2.68
N ARG A 332 19.47 -12.93 -3.48
CA ARG A 332 19.42 -11.71 -4.33
C ARG A 332 19.25 -10.39 -3.56
N THR A 333 19.34 -10.39 -2.24
CA THR A 333 19.38 -9.15 -1.45
C THR A 333 20.69 -8.43 -1.67
N LYS A 334 20.62 -7.13 -1.97
CA LYS A 334 21.78 -6.26 -2.15
C LYS A 334 21.48 -4.89 -1.54
N PRO A 335 22.40 -4.31 -0.75
CA PRO A 335 22.25 -2.94 -0.28
C PRO A 335 22.44 -1.99 -1.47
N ASP A 336 21.67 -0.89 -1.49
CA ASP A 336 21.83 0.24 -2.41
C ASP A 336 21.95 -0.10 -3.92
N ALA A 337 21.51 -1.30 -4.33
CA ALA A 337 21.71 -1.77 -5.69
C ALA A 337 20.39 -1.75 -6.45
N CYS A 338 20.39 -1.10 -7.61
CA CYS A 338 19.37 -1.28 -8.63
C CYS A 338 19.46 -2.70 -9.21
N VAL A 339 18.37 -3.47 -9.11
CA VAL A 339 18.29 -4.86 -9.55
C VAL A 339 18.45 -4.94 -11.07
N GLN A 340 18.98 -6.07 -11.53
CA GLN A 340 19.34 -6.34 -12.91
C GLN A 340 18.13 -6.26 -13.86
N GLY A 341 18.18 -5.25 -14.72
CA GLY A 341 17.62 -5.24 -16.07
C GLY A 341 18.46 -4.23 -16.84
N ILE A 342 19.03 -4.58 -18.00
CA ILE A 342 19.78 -3.62 -18.81
C ILE A 342 18.85 -2.42 -19.08
N PRO A 343 19.22 -1.19 -18.71
CA PRO A 343 20.57 -0.69 -18.40
C PRO A 343 20.99 -0.50 -16.92
N TYR A 344 20.19 -0.88 -15.93
CA TYR A 344 20.33 -0.44 -14.52
C TYR A 344 21.18 -1.33 -13.61
N ALA A 345 21.82 -2.38 -14.15
CA ALA A 345 22.61 -3.28 -13.32
C ALA A 345 23.74 -2.54 -12.58
N ASN A 346 23.68 -2.55 -11.24
CA ASN A 346 24.64 -1.92 -10.32
C ASN A 346 24.61 -0.37 -10.29
N ALA A 347 23.53 0.27 -10.78
CA ALA A 347 23.32 1.68 -10.44
C ALA A 347 23.04 1.83 -8.94
N ALA A 348 23.56 2.91 -8.34
CA ALA A 348 23.27 3.27 -6.95
C ALA A 348 21.88 3.92 -6.84
N CYS A 349 21.24 3.78 -5.67
CA CYS A 349 19.98 4.45 -5.42
C CYS A 349 20.21 5.94 -5.15
N SER A 350 19.77 6.81 -6.06
CA SER A 350 19.81 8.25 -5.82
C SER A 350 18.63 8.64 -4.95
N ILE A 351 18.88 8.86 -3.65
CA ILE A 351 17.84 9.21 -2.67
C ILE A 351 17.20 10.56 -3.01
N THR A 352 15.91 10.54 -3.31
CA THR A 352 15.10 11.72 -3.67
C THR A 352 14.17 12.14 -2.54
N ASP A 353 13.85 11.22 -1.63
CA ASP A 353 13.02 11.42 -0.45
C ASP A 353 13.83 10.99 0.77
N GLN A 354 14.40 11.98 1.46
CA GLN A 354 15.28 11.73 2.60
C GLN A 354 14.51 11.26 3.84
N GLU A 355 13.25 11.67 4.00
CA GLU A 355 12.42 11.27 5.15
C GLU A 355 12.06 9.78 5.07
N ARG A 356 11.73 9.30 3.87
CA ARG A 356 11.41 7.89 3.64
C ARG A 356 12.65 7.04 3.31
N ASN A 357 13.76 7.70 2.99
CA ASN A 357 14.96 7.14 2.39
C ASN A 357 14.64 6.32 1.13
N ILE A 358 13.94 6.96 0.21
CA ILE A 358 13.51 6.37 -1.06
C ILE A 358 14.11 7.18 -2.19
N GLY A 359 14.64 6.48 -3.17
CA GLY A 359 15.31 7.09 -4.31
C GLY A 359 14.77 6.66 -5.65
N SER A 360 15.52 7.04 -6.66
CA SER A 360 15.36 6.54 -8.02
C SER A 360 16.66 5.92 -8.52
N CYS A 361 16.51 4.85 -9.28
CA CYS A 361 17.62 4.23 -10.01
C CYS A 361 17.96 5.06 -11.25
N THR A 362 19.17 5.60 -11.29
CA THR A 362 19.67 6.32 -12.47
C THR A 362 20.79 5.53 -13.13
N ALA A 363 20.57 5.08 -14.37
CA ALA A 363 21.63 4.49 -15.17
C ALA A 363 22.23 5.55 -16.09
N GLN A 364 23.55 5.71 -16.04
CA GLN A 364 24.30 6.31 -17.14
C GLN A 364 24.66 5.22 -18.14
N ILE A 365 24.11 5.30 -19.36
CA ILE A 365 24.61 4.54 -20.49
C ILE A 365 25.41 5.51 -21.34
N SER A 366 26.72 5.29 -21.43
CA SER A 366 27.68 6.15 -22.14
C SER A 366 27.53 7.63 -21.80
N ASP A 367 26.84 8.42 -22.62
CA ASP A 367 26.65 9.86 -22.50
C ASP A 367 25.19 10.29 -22.25
N SER A 368 24.27 9.33 -22.13
CA SER A 368 22.84 9.58 -21.87
C SER A 368 22.45 9.09 -20.47
N ILE A 369 21.91 9.99 -19.66
CA ILE A 369 21.30 9.65 -18.38
C ILE A 369 19.89 9.15 -18.67
N PHE A 370 19.68 7.84 -18.52
CA PHE A 370 18.34 7.26 -18.52
C PHE A 370 17.80 7.29 -17.09
N THR A 371 17.02 8.33 -16.79
CA THR A 371 16.23 8.40 -15.56
C THR A 371 14.90 7.68 -15.78
N THR A 372 14.87 6.35 -15.64
CA THR A 372 13.58 5.73 -15.33
C THR A 372 13.30 5.97 -13.86
N PRO A 373 12.11 6.44 -13.48
CA PRO A 373 11.73 6.61 -12.08
C PRO A 373 11.41 5.25 -11.43
N ALA A 374 12.26 4.25 -11.64
CA ALA A 374 12.24 3.01 -10.88
C ALA A 374 12.66 3.38 -9.46
N GLY A 375 11.76 3.16 -8.51
CA GLY A 375 12.07 3.48 -7.13
C GLY A 375 13.09 2.50 -6.57
N CYS A 376 13.73 2.91 -5.49
CA CYS A 376 14.63 2.06 -4.72
C CYS A 376 14.55 2.46 -3.25
N PHE A 377 14.77 1.49 -2.36
CA PHE A 377 14.98 1.78 -0.95
C PHE A 377 16.44 2.12 -0.73
N GLY A 378 16.68 3.24 -0.06
CA GLY A 378 18.00 3.61 0.40
C GLY A 378 18.51 2.66 1.48
N GLY A 379 19.83 2.58 1.58
CA GLY A 379 20.50 1.63 2.46
C GLY A 379 21.76 1.14 1.79
N ASP A 380 22.85 1.86 1.97
CA ASP A 380 24.24 1.47 1.67
C ASP A 380 24.73 0.26 2.50
N GLY A 381 23.81 -0.41 3.21
CA GLY A 381 24.09 -1.51 4.12
C GLY A 381 24.76 -1.07 5.42
N VAL A 382 24.89 0.24 5.65
CA VAL A 382 25.45 0.81 6.87
C VAL A 382 24.39 0.83 7.97
N LEU A 383 24.86 0.60 9.20
CA LEU A 383 24.04 0.68 10.41
C LEU A 383 23.46 2.08 10.56
N ASP A 384 22.33 2.18 11.27
CA ASP A 384 21.60 3.42 11.53
C ASP A 384 20.93 4.06 10.31
N THR A 385 21.14 3.54 9.10
CA THR A 385 20.32 3.89 7.94
C THR A 385 18.87 3.53 8.21
N LYS A 386 17.93 4.37 7.74
CA LYS A 386 16.49 4.27 8.04
C LYS A 386 15.67 4.14 6.77
N ILE A 387 14.51 3.50 6.84
CA ILE A 387 13.43 3.64 5.85
C ILE A 387 12.13 3.88 6.61
N ALA A 388 11.19 4.61 5.98
CA ALA A 388 9.93 4.95 6.63
C ALA A 388 8.72 4.80 5.71
N ALA A 389 7.59 4.45 6.33
CA ALA A 389 6.25 4.63 5.78
C ALA A 389 5.51 5.66 6.64
N VAL A 390 4.86 6.62 6.01
CA VAL A 390 4.27 7.77 6.70
C VAL A 390 2.78 7.54 6.87
N GLY A 391 2.36 7.43 8.12
CA GLY A 391 0.95 7.37 8.50
C GLY A 391 0.44 8.77 8.83
N ASP A 392 -0.87 8.94 8.78
CA ASP A 392 -1.54 10.17 9.21
C ASP A 392 -2.95 9.83 9.71
N TYR A 393 -3.53 10.69 10.53
CA TYR A 393 -4.91 10.56 10.97
C TYR A 393 -5.51 11.91 11.38
N GLN A 394 -6.82 12.01 11.17
CA GLN A 394 -7.63 13.11 11.67
C GLN A 394 -8.72 12.56 12.60
N ALA A 395 -9.11 13.38 13.58
CA ALA A 395 -10.27 13.08 14.40
C ALA A 395 -11.53 13.01 13.53
N PHE A 396 -12.50 12.21 13.99
CA PHE A 396 -13.82 12.17 13.36
C PHE A 396 -14.49 13.54 13.49
N ASP A 397 -15.07 14.01 12.39
CA ASP A 397 -15.85 15.24 12.37
C ASP A 397 -17.25 15.04 12.97
N GLU A 398 -18.06 16.09 12.96
CA GLU A 398 -19.44 16.06 13.45
C GLU A 398 -20.37 15.10 12.68
N ASN A 399 -19.96 14.66 11.49
CA ASN A 399 -20.68 13.70 10.66
C ASN A 399 -20.16 12.26 10.85
N GLY A 400 -19.23 12.04 11.77
CA GLY A 400 -18.62 10.73 11.98
C GLY A 400 -17.71 10.33 10.82
N VAL A 401 -17.09 11.29 10.13
CA VAL A 401 -16.12 11.03 9.04
C VAL A 401 -14.71 11.43 9.49
N ALA A 402 -13.75 10.56 9.24
CA ALA A 402 -12.33 10.83 9.43
C ALA A 402 -11.54 10.50 8.16
N THR A 403 -10.42 11.18 7.95
CA THR A 403 -9.41 10.77 6.98
C THR A 403 -8.20 10.20 7.70
N ALA A 404 -7.61 9.16 7.14
CA ALA A 404 -6.44 8.50 7.71
C ALA A 404 -5.54 7.94 6.60
N THR A 405 -4.26 7.78 6.90
CA THR A 405 -3.32 7.04 6.07
C THR A 405 -2.71 5.92 6.90
N LEU A 406 -2.98 4.67 6.52
CA LEU A 406 -2.29 3.52 7.10
C LEU A 406 -0.91 3.36 6.47
N ALA A 407 0.11 3.37 7.32
CA ALA A 407 1.49 3.09 6.96
C ALA A 407 1.90 1.69 7.40
N GLY A 408 2.70 1.04 6.57
CA GLY A 408 3.25 -0.29 6.82
C GLY A 408 4.64 -0.44 6.22
N LEU A 409 5.48 -1.19 6.92
CA LEU A 409 6.73 -1.73 6.39
C LEU A 409 6.73 -3.24 6.57
N ALA A 410 7.12 -3.99 5.54
CA ALA A 410 7.09 -5.45 5.55
C ALA A 410 8.24 -6.04 4.74
N CYS A 411 8.55 -7.32 4.98
CA CYS A 411 9.48 -8.07 4.15
C CYS A 411 8.68 -8.99 3.24
N MET A 412 8.77 -8.76 1.93
CA MET A 412 8.03 -9.50 0.92
C MET A 412 8.79 -10.77 0.52
N PRO A 413 8.11 -11.92 0.38
CA PRO A 413 8.73 -13.17 0.00
C PRO A 413 9.19 -13.17 -1.45
N GLN A 414 9.98 -14.18 -1.80
CA GLN A 414 10.36 -14.41 -3.19
C GLN A 414 9.11 -14.74 -4.03
N SER A 415 9.06 -14.19 -5.25
CA SER A 415 8.06 -14.57 -6.24
C SER A 415 8.33 -15.95 -6.82
N ALA A 416 7.28 -16.74 -7.06
CA ALA A 416 7.39 -18.02 -7.78
C ALA A 416 7.91 -17.83 -9.22
N SER A 417 7.67 -16.66 -9.82
CA SER A 417 8.25 -16.28 -11.10
C SER A 417 9.53 -15.47 -10.90
N ALA A 418 10.66 -16.02 -11.34
CA ALA A 418 11.96 -15.34 -11.28
C ALA A 418 11.92 -13.98 -12.00
N GLN A 419 11.28 -13.89 -13.18
CA GLN A 419 11.19 -12.65 -13.94
C GLN A 419 10.47 -11.55 -13.16
N ILE A 420 9.38 -11.89 -12.49
CA ILE A 420 8.64 -10.93 -11.65
C ILE A 420 9.42 -10.62 -10.38
N GLY A 421 10.03 -11.64 -9.76
CA GLY A 421 10.89 -11.43 -8.59
C GLY A 421 12.01 -10.45 -8.89
N ASP A 422 12.66 -10.58 -10.05
CA ASP A 422 13.71 -9.67 -10.50
C ASP A 422 13.15 -8.27 -10.82
N ALA A 423 12.02 -8.18 -11.51
CA ALA A 423 11.42 -6.89 -11.86
C ALA A 423 10.90 -6.10 -10.65
N LEU A 424 10.42 -6.81 -9.62
CA LEU A 424 9.92 -6.24 -8.38
C LEU A 424 10.97 -6.17 -7.27
N GLY A 425 12.19 -6.71 -7.45
CA GLY A 425 13.23 -6.73 -6.42
C GLY A 425 12.90 -7.62 -5.20
N LEU A 426 12.25 -8.76 -5.43
CA LEU A 426 11.83 -9.72 -4.40
C LEU A 426 12.82 -10.90 -4.25
N PRO A 427 13.04 -11.41 -3.02
CA PRO A 427 12.50 -10.91 -1.75
C PRO A 427 13.13 -9.58 -1.35
N GLY A 428 12.38 -8.74 -0.63
CA GLY A 428 12.86 -7.41 -0.26
C GLY A 428 11.89 -6.62 0.61
N PRO A 429 12.29 -5.42 1.06
CA PRO A 429 11.41 -4.55 1.83
C PRO A 429 10.23 -4.12 0.98
N ALA A 430 9.09 -3.88 1.62
CA ALA A 430 7.97 -3.17 1.04
C ALA A 430 7.52 -2.07 2.00
N SER A 431 7.06 -0.97 1.42
CA SER A 431 6.37 0.09 2.13
C SER A 431 4.99 0.24 1.55
N VAL A 432 4.01 0.44 2.43
CA VAL A 432 2.65 0.76 2.04
C VAL A 432 2.20 2.03 2.77
N GLU A 433 1.59 2.94 2.03
CA GLU A 433 0.84 4.09 2.53
C GLU A 433 -0.54 4.02 1.86
N ILE A 434 -1.60 3.74 2.63
CA ILE A 434 -2.98 3.61 2.14
C ILE A 434 -3.81 4.75 2.75
N PRO A 435 -4.03 5.84 2.01
CA PRO A 435 -4.99 6.85 2.39
C PRO A 435 -6.41 6.29 2.27
N MET A 436 -7.25 6.63 3.24
CA MET A 436 -8.62 6.15 3.35
C MET A 436 -9.52 7.18 4.04
N THR A 437 -10.80 7.10 3.72
CA THR A 437 -11.88 7.75 4.47
C THR A 437 -12.52 6.70 5.37
N VAL A 438 -12.78 7.04 6.62
CA VAL A 438 -13.47 6.18 7.60
C VAL A 438 -14.75 6.88 8.01
N THR A 439 -15.89 6.21 7.81
CA THR A 439 -17.21 6.74 8.19
C THR A 439 -17.84 5.84 9.23
N ILE A 440 -18.28 6.43 10.33
CA ILE A 440 -19.08 5.76 11.36
C ILE A 440 -20.46 5.44 10.79
N LEU A 441 -20.88 4.20 10.92
CA LEU A 441 -22.21 3.77 10.53
C LEU A 441 -23.08 3.63 11.78
N ASP A 442 -23.86 4.67 12.07
CA ASP A 442 -24.90 4.59 13.10
C ASP A 442 -26.05 3.70 12.60
N GLU A 443 -26.36 2.67 13.37
CA GLU A 443 -27.56 1.86 13.19
C GLU A 443 -28.75 2.62 13.79
N ASN A 444 -29.30 3.58 13.03
CA ASN A 444 -30.66 4.07 13.29
C ASN A 444 -31.69 3.12 12.69
#